data_AF-A0A7Z9DW82-F1
#
_entry.id   AF-A0A7Z9DW82-F1
#
_cell.length_a   1.000
_cell.length_b   1.000
_cell.length_c   1.000
_cell.angle_alpha   90.00
_cell.angle_beta   90.00
_cell.angle_gamma   90.00
#
_symmetry.space_group_name_H-M   'P 1'
#
loop_
_entity.id
_entity.type
_entity.pdbx_description
1 polymer ?
#
loop_
_entity_poly.entity_id
_entity_poly.type
_entity_poly.pdbx_seq_one_letter_code
_entity_poly.pdbx_strand_id
1 'polypeptide(L)'
;MKQITAKVNTKLKKLPVESSQLKPEQIVIVPAGKTYGFEAIEPADNGHIKVFLAANSGTFYAFTQHWEGIQLNESQELFLPDQGIQLFINQEEAERIFDNPITKDELNDLNCCLNHYEINTPPRLCHFLSQIAHESGGLKWLKELDEGDYLEGRSELGNTCSGDGSKYKGAGVLQLTGRNNYQAFCQAIGDANIMQGCDYVAETYPFTSAGFWWYNNSMNEVCDRGATVEEITLRVNGGYNGLEDRQQYYKKACEVINSREKSQTPTQSKPALTLKFVHTTTLRLIIEDVTELSIEQQVDITEGNIFEVASYAYQTGDYLKVAFLAQSFKGRNTWFVHTQDVEICNPQLQIKPKKILLPVPWFPQTDNYRDPERTCNSSSCAMCLEYFRPGTLPGKDGDDIYLEMVFEYGDTTDHEVQTQALSHFGLNSAWHTDLDFEDVYRELEANRPVVIGILHRGTTEHPSGGHMIVVRGRTEEGDFIVNDPYGSLNDRYTGAVENGKGAIYSQYEMTYRWTAEGPGTGWGRLFQP
;
A
#
# COMPACT_ATOMS: atom_id res chain seq x y z
N MET A 1 25.72 -11.55 15.36
CA MET A 1 25.33 -11.69 13.94
C MET A 1 24.21 -12.72 13.90
N LYS A 2 23.04 -12.39 13.35
CA LYS A 2 21.87 -13.28 13.33
C LYS A 2 22.09 -14.40 12.30
N GLN A 3 21.60 -15.60 12.58
CA GLN A 3 21.87 -16.79 11.76
C GLN A 3 20.61 -17.64 11.58
N ILE A 4 20.44 -18.22 10.38
CA ILE A 4 19.45 -19.27 10.13
C ILE A 4 20.15 -20.59 9.80
N THR A 5 19.64 -21.69 10.33
CA THR A 5 20.19 -23.04 10.10
C THR A 5 19.14 -23.95 9.47
N ALA A 6 19.51 -24.73 8.45
CA ALA A 6 18.61 -25.67 7.81
C ALA A 6 18.38 -26.90 8.70
N LYS A 7 17.14 -27.17 9.12
CA LYS A 7 16.76 -28.35 9.91
C LYS A 7 16.72 -29.64 9.08
N VAL A 8 16.42 -29.49 7.79
CA VAL A 8 16.31 -30.58 6.81
C VAL A 8 17.04 -30.19 5.52
N ASN A 9 17.29 -31.17 4.63
CA ASN A 9 17.73 -30.85 3.28
C ASN A 9 16.66 -29.97 2.61
N THR A 10 17.03 -28.74 2.28
CA THR A 10 16.11 -27.70 1.86
C THR A 10 16.72 -26.89 0.72
N LYS A 11 16.03 -25.84 0.32
CA LYS A 11 16.39 -24.95 -0.78
C LYS A 11 16.18 -23.51 -0.36
N LEU A 12 17.08 -22.63 -0.79
CA LEU A 12 16.85 -21.20 -0.91
C LEU A 12 16.37 -20.91 -2.34
N LYS A 13 15.35 -20.06 -2.48
CA LYS A 13 14.66 -19.82 -3.76
C LYS A 13 14.74 -18.36 -4.16
N LYS A 14 14.61 -18.05 -5.45
CA LYS A 14 14.46 -16.67 -5.93
C LYS A 14 13.02 -16.13 -5.90
N LEU A 15 12.02 -17.01 -5.76
CA LEU A 15 10.61 -16.65 -5.60
C LEU A 15 9.95 -17.53 -4.51
N PRO A 16 8.90 -17.05 -3.82
CA PRO A 16 8.19 -17.78 -2.77
C PRO A 16 7.16 -18.77 -3.34
N VAL A 17 7.56 -19.61 -4.30
CA VAL A 17 6.71 -20.60 -4.97
C VAL A 17 7.27 -22.01 -4.82
N GLU A 18 6.50 -23.04 -5.18
CA GLU A 18 6.97 -24.42 -5.11
C GLU A 18 8.23 -24.64 -5.96
N SER A 19 9.14 -25.50 -5.49
CA SER A 19 10.39 -25.77 -6.21
C SER A 19 10.20 -26.41 -7.58
N SER A 20 9.05 -27.06 -7.82
CA SER A 20 8.66 -27.62 -9.12
C SER A 20 8.46 -26.55 -10.20
N GLN A 21 8.17 -25.31 -9.79
CA GLN A 21 7.88 -24.18 -10.66
C GLN A 21 9.10 -23.31 -10.96
N LEU A 22 10.24 -23.60 -10.31
CA LEU A 22 11.46 -22.82 -10.41
C LEU A 22 12.49 -23.52 -11.29
N LYS A 23 13.20 -22.74 -12.10
CA LYS A 23 14.34 -23.24 -12.88
C LYS A 23 15.52 -23.56 -11.95
N PRO A 24 16.43 -24.48 -12.32
CA PRO A 24 17.57 -24.85 -11.49
C PRO A 24 18.41 -23.66 -11.00
N GLU A 25 18.59 -22.64 -11.84
CA GLU A 25 19.33 -21.40 -11.53
C GLU A 25 18.64 -20.50 -10.48
N GLN A 26 17.36 -20.73 -10.21
CA GLN A 26 16.59 -19.99 -9.20
C GLN A 26 16.59 -20.68 -7.83
N ILE A 27 17.35 -21.76 -7.67
CA ILE A 27 17.35 -22.62 -6.50
C ILE A 27 18.80 -22.86 -6.04
N VAL A 28 19.06 -22.63 -4.76
CA VAL A 28 20.29 -23.06 -4.10
C VAL A 28 19.94 -24.22 -3.18
N ILE A 29 20.55 -25.38 -3.41
CA ILE A 29 20.35 -26.56 -2.56
C ILE A 29 21.15 -26.39 -1.27
N VAL A 30 20.48 -26.63 -0.14
CA VAL A 30 21.04 -26.45 1.20
C VAL A 30 20.92 -27.77 1.98
N PRO A 31 22.02 -28.41 2.37
CA PRO A 31 21.97 -29.61 3.21
C PRO A 31 21.57 -29.27 4.65
N ALA A 32 20.95 -30.23 5.35
CA ALA A 32 20.63 -30.12 6.77
C ALA A 32 21.89 -29.78 7.60
N GLY A 33 21.73 -28.92 8.60
CA GLY A 33 22.79 -28.42 9.47
C GLY A 33 23.61 -27.27 8.88
N LYS A 34 23.35 -26.84 7.65
CA LYS A 34 24.04 -25.68 7.05
C LYS A 34 23.46 -24.37 7.60
N THR A 35 24.34 -23.49 8.05
CA THR A 35 23.99 -22.18 8.62
C THR A 35 24.40 -21.03 7.70
N TYR A 36 23.56 -19.99 7.65
CA TYR A 36 23.84 -18.73 6.96
C TYR A 36 23.63 -17.55 7.91
N GLY A 37 24.50 -16.56 7.83
CA GLY A 37 24.26 -15.25 8.45
C GLY A 37 23.27 -14.44 7.62
N PHE A 38 22.42 -13.66 8.28
CA PHE A 38 21.46 -12.77 7.61
C PHE A 38 21.46 -11.37 8.22
N GLU A 39 21.11 -10.39 7.39
CA GLU A 39 20.99 -8.97 7.75
C GLU A 39 19.55 -8.65 8.17
N ALA A 40 18.56 -9.14 7.41
CA ALA A 40 17.13 -8.99 7.71
C ALA A 40 16.32 -10.22 7.26
N ILE A 41 15.10 -10.33 7.79
CA ILE A 41 14.08 -11.30 7.36
C ILE A 41 12.73 -10.56 7.28
N GLU A 42 11.99 -10.78 6.21
CA GLU A 42 10.63 -10.26 5.99
C GLU A 42 9.63 -11.43 5.81
N PRO A 43 8.36 -11.25 6.21
CA PRO A 43 7.29 -12.16 5.82
C PRO A 43 7.19 -12.31 4.29
N ALA A 44 6.80 -13.49 3.82
CA ALA A 44 6.52 -13.73 2.41
C ALA A 44 5.39 -14.75 2.24
N ASP A 45 4.87 -14.85 1.02
CA ASP A 45 3.73 -15.71 0.73
C ASP A 45 4.07 -17.21 0.76
N ASN A 46 3.03 -18.05 0.78
CA ASN A 46 3.12 -19.50 0.63
C ASN A 46 4.04 -20.19 1.65
N GLY A 47 4.08 -19.70 2.89
CA GLY A 47 4.88 -20.26 3.98
C GLY A 47 6.39 -20.04 3.83
N HIS A 48 6.80 -19.06 3.01
CA HIS A 48 8.18 -18.63 2.91
C HIS A 48 8.45 -17.40 3.76
N ILE A 49 9.72 -17.16 4.05
CA ILE A 49 10.22 -15.88 4.51
C ILE A 49 11.25 -15.40 3.51
N LYS A 50 11.30 -14.09 3.30
CA LYS A 50 12.32 -13.45 2.49
C LYS A 50 13.51 -13.17 3.41
N VAL A 51 14.67 -13.71 3.07
CA VAL A 51 15.90 -13.64 3.86
C VAL A 51 16.94 -12.86 3.06
N PHE A 52 17.49 -11.82 3.70
CA PHE A 52 18.59 -11.04 3.19
C PHE A 52 19.88 -11.62 3.75
N LEU A 53 20.53 -12.51 2.99
CA LEU A 53 21.74 -13.17 3.44
C LEU A 53 22.91 -12.19 3.48
N ALA A 54 23.69 -12.24 4.56
CA ALA A 54 24.80 -11.32 4.78
C ALA A 54 25.91 -11.47 3.73
N ALA A 55 26.75 -10.44 3.61
CA ALA A 55 27.97 -10.42 2.80
C ALA A 55 27.73 -10.56 1.28
N ASN A 56 26.80 -9.77 0.72
CA ASN A 56 26.49 -9.74 -0.71
C ASN A 56 26.02 -11.08 -1.31
N SER A 57 25.51 -11.99 -0.46
CA SER A 57 25.00 -13.29 -0.92
C SER A 57 23.66 -13.17 -1.63
N GLY A 58 22.94 -12.07 -1.43
CA GLY A 58 21.69 -11.72 -2.10
C GLY A 58 20.43 -12.17 -1.36
N THR A 59 19.28 -11.75 -1.88
CA THR A 59 17.96 -12.05 -1.32
C THR A 59 17.46 -13.40 -1.80
N PHE A 60 16.90 -14.18 -0.87
CA PHE A 60 16.30 -15.48 -1.15
C PHE A 60 15.04 -15.71 -0.32
N TYR A 61 14.18 -16.58 -0.80
CA TYR A 61 13.04 -17.08 -0.06
C TYR A 61 13.37 -18.44 0.56
N ALA A 62 13.21 -18.53 1.87
CA ALA A 62 13.41 -19.75 2.64
C ALA A 62 12.04 -20.26 3.10
N PHE A 63 11.73 -21.53 2.84
CA PHE A 63 10.49 -22.11 3.35
C PHE A 63 10.57 -22.28 4.86
N THR A 64 9.80 -21.48 5.60
CA THR A 64 10.01 -21.19 7.04
C THR A 64 10.15 -22.44 7.88
N GLN A 65 9.37 -23.49 7.59
CA GLN A 65 9.38 -24.73 8.35
C GLN A 65 10.68 -25.53 8.26
N HIS A 66 11.52 -25.29 7.24
CA HIS A 66 12.78 -26.01 7.04
C HIS A 66 13.96 -25.40 7.78
N TRP A 67 13.78 -24.28 8.49
CA TRP A 67 14.86 -23.52 9.08
C TRP A 67 14.62 -23.25 10.58
N GLU A 68 15.70 -23.05 11.34
CA GLU A 68 15.73 -22.58 12.72
C GLU A 68 16.55 -21.28 12.80
N GLY A 69 16.42 -20.50 13.89
CA GLY A 69 17.11 -19.20 14.02
C GLY A 69 16.40 -18.03 13.35
N ILE A 70 15.22 -18.26 12.77
CA ILE A 70 14.29 -17.22 12.33
C ILE A 70 13.59 -16.68 13.59
N GLN A 71 14.14 -15.60 14.14
CA GLN A 71 13.44 -14.75 15.11
C GLN A 71 12.98 -13.52 14.35
N LEU A 72 11.68 -13.47 14.01
CA LEU A 72 11.03 -12.20 13.66
C LEU A 72 11.17 -11.32 14.91
N ASN A 73 11.80 -10.16 14.78
CA ASN A 73 12.08 -9.32 15.94
C ASN A 73 10.76 -8.97 16.65
N GLU A 74 10.79 -9.19 17.96
CA GLU A 74 10.05 -8.44 18.97
C GLU A 74 8.52 -8.43 18.82
N SER A 75 7.92 -9.52 19.28
CA SER A 75 6.74 -9.44 20.13
C SER A 75 6.98 -8.46 21.29
N GLN A 76 6.71 -7.18 21.10
CA GLN A 76 6.47 -6.18 22.15
C GLN A 76 5.78 -4.94 21.54
N GLU A 77 4.58 -4.63 22.03
CA GLU A 77 3.70 -3.47 21.73
C GLU A 77 2.61 -3.58 20.64
N LEU A 78 2.02 -4.76 20.43
CA LEU A 78 0.58 -4.80 20.15
C LEU A 78 -0.10 -5.44 21.37
N PHE A 79 -1.26 -4.93 21.77
CA PHE A 79 -2.07 -5.40 22.92
C PHE A 79 -1.72 -4.85 24.32
N LEU A 80 -1.33 -3.58 24.43
CA LEU A 80 -1.58 -2.79 25.65
C LEU A 80 -2.33 -1.50 25.31
N PRO A 81 -3.45 -1.18 25.99
CA PRO A 81 -4.23 0.01 25.73
C PRO A 81 -3.60 1.20 26.47
N ASP A 82 -2.69 1.94 25.82
CA ASP A 82 -2.52 3.35 26.18
C ASP A 82 -1.94 4.16 25.01
N GLN A 83 -2.71 5.17 24.61
CA GLN A 83 -2.38 6.28 23.70
C GLN A 83 -2.20 5.96 22.21
N GLY A 84 -3.31 6.00 21.44
CA GLY A 84 -3.25 6.27 20.00
C GLY A 84 -4.24 5.53 19.11
N ILE A 85 -4.94 4.50 19.59
CA ILE A 85 -5.88 3.72 18.76
C ILE A 85 -7.15 4.54 18.50
N GLN A 86 -7.50 4.73 17.22
CA GLN A 86 -8.77 5.33 16.85
C GLN A 86 -9.91 4.38 17.25
N LEU A 87 -10.75 4.81 18.18
CA LEU A 87 -11.93 4.04 18.59
C LEU A 87 -13.01 4.15 17.50
N PHE A 88 -13.26 3.04 16.80
CA PHE A 88 -14.34 2.95 15.82
C PHE A 88 -15.67 2.65 16.49
N ILE A 89 -15.70 1.82 17.53
CA ILE A 89 -16.90 1.41 18.25
C ILE A 89 -16.66 1.57 19.76
N ASN A 90 -17.56 2.25 20.46
CA ASN A 90 -17.56 2.29 21.91
C ASN A 90 -18.40 1.15 22.51
N GLN A 91 -18.35 0.98 23.83
CA GLN A 91 -19.04 -0.13 24.49
C GLN A 91 -20.56 -0.12 24.26
N GLU A 92 -21.23 1.02 24.45
CA GLU A 92 -22.68 1.14 24.29
C GLU A 92 -23.13 0.79 22.85
N GLU A 93 -22.35 1.22 21.87
CA GLU A 93 -22.60 0.94 20.47
C GLU A 93 -22.41 -0.54 20.13
N ALA A 94 -21.34 -1.16 20.63
CA ALA A 94 -21.11 -2.60 20.47
C ALA A 94 -22.26 -3.39 21.08
N GLU A 95 -22.64 -3.09 22.33
CA GLU A 95 -23.73 -3.79 23.03
C GLU A 95 -25.08 -3.62 22.32
N ARG A 96 -25.32 -2.44 21.71
CA ARG A 96 -26.52 -2.20 20.90
C ARG A 96 -26.50 -2.95 19.57
N ILE A 97 -25.34 -3.15 18.96
CA ILE A 97 -25.22 -3.91 17.70
C ILE A 97 -25.33 -5.40 17.98
N PHE A 98 -24.65 -5.92 19.00
CA PHE A 98 -24.56 -7.36 19.31
C PHE A 98 -25.69 -7.87 20.21
N ASP A 99 -26.54 -6.99 20.75
CA ASP A 99 -27.60 -7.29 21.73
C ASP A 99 -27.13 -7.99 23.02
N ASN A 100 -25.82 -8.04 23.27
CA ASN A 100 -25.22 -8.65 24.45
C ASN A 100 -24.06 -7.79 24.97
N PRO A 101 -23.72 -7.94 26.26
CA PRO A 101 -22.56 -7.27 26.85
C PRO A 101 -21.27 -7.63 26.11
N ILE A 102 -20.36 -6.66 26.00
CA ILE A 102 -18.99 -6.87 25.54
C ILE A 102 -18.03 -6.52 26.68
N THR A 103 -17.04 -7.37 26.92
CA THR A 103 -16.00 -7.10 27.93
C THR A 103 -15.03 -6.02 27.41
N LYS A 104 -14.25 -5.44 28.33
CA LYS A 104 -13.23 -4.45 27.96
C LYS A 104 -12.18 -5.03 27.01
N ASP A 105 -11.76 -6.28 27.24
CA ASP A 105 -10.71 -6.92 26.45
C ASP A 105 -11.21 -7.29 25.05
N GLU A 106 -12.45 -7.79 24.94
CA GLU A 106 -13.15 -7.99 23.67
C GLU A 106 -13.34 -6.67 22.89
N LEU A 107 -13.74 -5.59 23.56
CA LEU A 107 -13.90 -4.29 22.93
C LEU A 107 -12.57 -3.72 22.43
N ASN A 108 -11.49 -3.96 23.17
CA ASN A 108 -10.14 -3.59 22.76
C ASN A 108 -9.70 -4.41 21.54
N ASP A 109 -9.89 -5.74 21.57
CA ASP A 109 -9.57 -6.62 20.45
C ASP A 109 -10.38 -6.25 19.19
N LEU A 110 -11.67 -5.96 19.34
CA LEU A 110 -12.52 -5.45 18.25
C LEU A 110 -11.93 -4.19 17.64
N ASN A 111 -11.63 -3.16 18.44
CA ASN A 111 -11.10 -1.91 17.88
C ASN A 111 -9.69 -2.07 17.31
N CYS A 112 -8.84 -2.92 17.90
CA CYS A 112 -7.54 -3.26 17.33
C CYS A 112 -7.70 -3.94 15.97
N CYS A 113 -8.60 -4.93 15.86
CA CYS A 113 -8.94 -5.61 14.63
C CYS A 113 -9.41 -4.62 13.54
N LEU A 114 -10.35 -3.73 13.88
CA LEU A 114 -10.88 -2.75 12.94
C LEU A 114 -9.80 -1.79 12.41
N ASN A 115 -8.87 -1.36 13.28
CA ASN A 115 -7.73 -0.52 12.87
C ASN A 115 -6.75 -1.31 12.00
N HIS A 116 -6.30 -2.46 12.48
CA HIS A 116 -5.23 -3.24 11.86
C HIS A 116 -5.61 -3.73 10.45
N TYR A 117 -6.87 -4.14 10.26
CA TYR A 117 -7.37 -4.62 8.96
C TYR A 117 -8.14 -3.55 8.17
N GLU A 118 -8.02 -2.28 8.56
CA GLU A 118 -8.66 -1.13 7.89
C GLU A 118 -10.17 -1.30 7.67
N ILE A 119 -10.87 -1.93 8.61
CA ILE A 119 -12.33 -2.08 8.57
C ILE A 119 -12.94 -0.80 9.15
N ASN A 120 -12.73 0.31 8.45
CA ASN A 120 -12.81 1.66 9.02
C ASN A 120 -13.76 2.62 8.28
N THR A 121 -14.42 2.17 7.21
CA THR A 121 -15.48 2.93 6.51
C THR A 121 -16.86 2.45 6.96
N PRO A 122 -17.92 3.28 6.87
CA PRO A 122 -19.26 2.86 7.28
C PRO A 122 -19.75 1.58 6.61
N PRO A 123 -19.60 1.36 5.28
CA PRO A 123 -19.98 0.10 4.65
C PRO A 123 -19.19 -1.11 5.19
N ARG A 124 -17.86 -0.98 5.32
CA ARG A 124 -16.99 -2.05 5.86
C ARG A 124 -17.40 -2.42 7.29
N LEU A 125 -17.59 -1.42 8.15
CA LEU A 125 -18.03 -1.59 9.54
C LEU A 125 -19.39 -2.29 9.60
N CYS A 126 -20.39 -1.81 8.85
CA CYS A 126 -21.74 -2.37 8.91
C CYS A 126 -21.77 -3.82 8.44
N HIS A 127 -21.05 -4.14 7.36
CA HIS A 127 -20.95 -5.51 6.89
C HIS A 127 -20.21 -6.39 7.89
N PHE A 128 -18.99 -6.02 8.29
CA PHE A 128 -18.18 -6.83 9.20
C PHE A 128 -18.91 -7.12 10.51
N LEU A 129 -19.42 -6.07 11.17
CA LEU A 129 -20.15 -6.18 12.44
C LEU A 129 -21.40 -7.05 12.29
N SER A 130 -22.12 -6.96 11.17
CA SER A 130 -23.31 -7.80 10.94
C SER A 130 -23.01 -9.29 10.83
N GLN A 131 -21.90 -9.65 10.17
CA GLN A 131 -21.53 -11.04 9.95
C GLN A 131 -21.07 -11.66 11.26
N ILE A 132 -20.16 -10.99 11.97
CA ILE A 132 -19.64 -11.49 13.24
C ILE A 132 -20.71 -11.53 14.34
N ALA A 133 -21.69 -10.62 14.30
CA ALA A 133 -22.84 -10.68 15.21
C ALA A 133 -23.65 -11.96 14.97
N HIS A 134 -23.96 -12.29 13.72
CA HIS A 134 -24.69 -13.51 13.42
C HIS A 134 -23.90 -14.78 13.78
N GLU A 135 -22.65 -14.89 13.34
CA GLU A 135 -21.81 -16.08 13.55
C GLU A 135 -21.58 -16.41 15.03
N SER A 136 -21.54 -15.39 15.89
CA SER A 136 -21.33 -15.56 17.33
C SER A 136 -22.64 -15.60 18.14
N GLY A 137 -23.81 -15.49 17.50
CA GLY A 137 -25.08 -15.33 18.19
C GLY A 137 -25.13 -14.07 19.06
N GLY A 138 -24.55 -12.98 18.57
CA GLY A 138 -24.41 -11.71 19.25
C GLY A 138 -23.35 -11.74 20.35
N LEU A 139 -22.19 -12.35 20.12
CA LEU A 139 -21.13 -12.61 21.11
C LEU A 139 -21.46 -13.68 22.17
N LYS A 140 -22.59 -14.36 22.06
CA LYS A 140 -22.96 -15.43 23.00
C LYS A 140 -22.02 -16.64 22.93
N TRP A 141 -21.52 -16.95 21.73
CA TRP A 141 -20.69 -18.12 21.46
C TRP A 141 -19.43 -17.72 20.71
N LEU A 142 -18.30 -17.70 21.42
CA LEU A 142 -16.98 -17.47 20.84
C LEU A 142 -16.23 -18.77 20.53
N LYS A 143 -16.85 -19.91 20.82
CA LYS A 143 -16.38 -21.23 20.46
C LYS A 143 -17.53 -22.02 19.89
N GLU A 144 -17.20 -22.90 18.98
CA GLU A 144 -18.13 -23.88 18.46
C GLU A 144 -18.70 -24.74 19.61
N LEU A 145 -20.01 -24.96 19.55
CA LEU A 145 -20.75 -25.73 20.56
C LEU A 145 -20.54 -27.24 20.43
N ASP A 146 -20.25 -27.73 19.22
CA ASP A 146 -19.89 -29.14 19.00
C ASP A 146 -18.52 -29.43 19.62
N GLU A 147 -18.27 -30.69 19.99
CA GLU A 147 -16.99 -31.10 20.57
C GLU A 147 -15.85 -31.12 19.53
N GLY A 148 -16.18 -31.09 18.24
CA GLY A 148 -15.21 -31.02 17.13
C GLY A 148 -14.77 -32.39 16.61
N ASP A 149 -15.39 -33.48 17.09
CA ASP A 149 -15.04 -34.86 16.69
C ASP A 149 -15.20 -35.08 15.18
N TYR A 150 -16.16 -34.39 14.55
CA TYR A 150 -16.42 -34.48 13.11
C TYR A 150 -15.33 -33.81 12.25
N LEU A 151 -14.45 -33.02 12.87
CA LEU A 151 -13.29 -32.38 12.24
C LEU A 151 -12.03 -33.25 12.34
N GLU A 152 -12.06 -34.33 13.12
CA GLU A 152 -10.93 -35.22 13.32
C GLU A 152 -10.53 -35.91 12.01
N GLY A 153 -9.23 -35.92 11.69
CA GLY A 153 -8.70 -36.55 10.48
C GLY A 153 -8.97 -35.79 9.17
N ARG A 154 -9.57 -34.59 9.21
CA ARG A 154 -9.82 -33.75 8.03
C ARG A 154 -8.52 -33.14 7.50
N SER A 155 -7.89 -33.85 6.56
CA SER A 155 -6.61 -33.47 5.97
C SER A 155 -6.63 -32.10 5.26
N GLU A 156 -7.76 -31.71 4.68
CA GLU A 156 -7.95 -30.41 4.02
C GLU A 156 -7.89 -29.23 5.01
N LEU A 157 -8.26 -29.48 6.27
CA LEU A 157 -8.15 -28.52 7.37
C LEU A 157 -6.82 -28.62 8.10
N GLY A 158 -5.96 -29.57 7.72
CA GLY A 158 -4.69 -29.87 8.39
C GLY A 158 -4.83 -30.71 9.65
N ASN A 159 -6.05 -31.16 9.99
CA ASN A 159 -6.35 -31.95 11.18
C ASN A 159 -5.88 -33.40 10.98
N THR A 160 -4.57 -33.61 11.07
CA THR A 160 -3.89 -34.87 10.73
C THR A 160 -3.30 -35.56 11.95
N CYS A 161 -3.23 -34.87 13.09
CA CYS A 161 -2.81 -35.43 14.36
C CYS A 161 -4.04 -35.75 15.22
N SER A 162 -3.93 -36.80 16.03
CA SER A 162 -4.97 -37.18 16.98
C SER A 162 -5.31 -36.01 17.92
N GLY A 163 -6.59 -35.65 18.00
CA GLY A 163 -7.11 -34.59 18.84
C GLY A 163 -7.16 -33.21 18.17
N ASP A 164 -6.80 -33.11 16.90
CA ASP A 164 -6.86 -31.85 16.15
C ASP A 164 -8.29 -31.35 15.96
N GLY A 165 -9.27 -32.24 15.81
CA GLY A 165 -10.65 -31.88 15.58
C GLY A 165 -11.20 -31.01 16.71
N SER A 166 -11.10 -31.50 17.95
CA SER A 166 -11.54 -30.75 19.13
C SER A 166 -10.66 -29.54 19.42
N LYS A 167 -9.34 -29.66 19.24
CA LYS A 167 -8.39 -28.58 19.55
C LYS A 167 -8.55 -27.37 18.63
N TYR A 168 -8.80 -27.58 17.34
CA TYR A 168 -8.89 -26.53 16.32
C TYR A 168 -10.31 -26.40 15.74
N LYS A 169 -11.33 -26.68 16.55
CA LYS A 169 -12.74 -26.37 16.21
C LYS A 169 -12.98 -24.86 16.15
N GLY A 170 -14.18 -24.44 15.72
CA GLY A 170 -14.48 -23.02 15.53
C GLY A 170 -14.19 -22.15 16.76
N ALA A 171 -13.44 -21.06 16.58
CA ALA A 171 -13.19 -20.06 17.61
C ALA A 171 -13.28 -18.62 17.09
N GLY A 172 -13.54 -17.70 18.01
CA GLY A 172 -13.76 -16.29 17.73
C GLY A 172 -15.11 -16.02 17.08
N VAL A 173 -15.33 -14.76 16.75
CA VAL A 173 -16.63 -14.25 16.30
C VAL A 173 -16.98 -14.64 14.86
N LEU A 174 -16.06 -15.27 14.12
CA LEU A 174 -16.28 -15.78 12.76
C LEU A 174 -15.84 -17.26 12.61
N GLN A 175 -15.71 -17.97 13.73
CA GLN A 175 -15.47 -19.42 13.79
C GLN A 175 -14.24 -19.90 12.97
N LEU A 176 -13.05 -19.35 13.26
CA LEU A 176 -11.79 -19.84 12.72
C LEU A 176 -11.64 -21.33 13.02
N THR A 177 -11.52 -22.17 11.98
CA THR A 177 -11.61 -23.64 12.12
C THR A 177 -10.50 -24.34 11.34
N GLY A 178 -9.89 -25.37 11.93
CA GLY A 178 -8.89 -26.24 11.32
C GLY A 178 -7.45 -25.84 11.62
N ARG A 179 -6.58 -26.82 11.89
CA ARG A 179 -5.16 -26.61 12.26
C ARG A 179 -4.42 -25.69 11.28
N ASN A 180 -4.65 -25.83 9.97
CA ASN A 180 -4.01 -24.99 8.96
C ASN A 180 -4.34 -23.50 9.16
N ASN A 181 -5.60 -23.19 9.46
CA ASN A 181 -6.05 -21.80 9.66
C ASN A 181 -5.53 -21.22 10.97
N TYR A 182 -5.51 -21.99 12.05
CA TYR A 182 -4.87 -21.59 13.30
C TYR A 182 -3.37 -21.36 13.12
N GLN A 183 -2.70 -22.20 12.33
CA GLN A 183 -1.27 -22.05 12.07
C GLN A 183 -0.97 -20.82 11.20
N ALA A 184 -1.81 -20.52 10.21
CA ALA A 184 -1.70 -19.30 9.42
C ALA A 184 -1.93 -18.05 10.29
N PHE A 185 -2.96 -18.09 11.15
CA PHE A 185 -3.25 -16.99 12.08
C PHE A 185 -2.12 -16.78 13.10
N CYS A 186 -1.59 -17.86 13.67
CA CYS A 186 -0.41 -17.86 14.55
C CYS A 186 0.78 -17.15 13.91
N GLN A 187 1.05 -17.43 12.63
CA GLN A 187 2.15 -16.80 11.90
C GLN A 187 1.89 -15.32 11.61
N ALA A 188 0.66 -14.96 11.25
CA ALA A 188 0.29 -13.58 10.94
C ALA A 188 0.38 -12.66 12.17
N ILE A 189 -0.03 -13.16 13.34
CA ILE A 189 0.00 -12.41 14.61
C ILE A 189 1.37 -12.49 15.29
N GLY A 190 2.18 -13.51 14.97
CA GLY A 190 3.46 -13.74 15.64
C GLY A 190 3.33 -14.30 17.06
N ASP A 191 2.15 -14.82 17.43
CA ASP A 191 1.90 -15.44 18.73
C ASP A 191 1.76 -16.96 18.62
N ALA A 192 2.77 -17.67 19.14
CA ALA A 192 2.81 -19.13 19.16
C ALA A 192 1.70 -19.77 20.02
N ASN A 193 1.14 -19.04 20.99
CA ASN A 193 0.09 -19.55 21.87
C ASN A 193 -1.24 -19.78 21.15
N ILE A 194 -1.45 -19.17 19.97
CA ILE A 194 -2.60 -19.47 19.10
C ILE A 194 -2.69 -20.97 18.78
N MET A 195 -1.54 -21.66 18.69
CA MET A 195 -1.51 -23.11 18.46
C MET A 195 -1.91 -23.95 19.69
N GLN A 196 -2.24 -23.32 20.82
CA GLN A 196 -2.87 -24.01 21.96
C GLN A 196 -4.33 -24.39 21.65
N GLY A 197 -4.97 -23.76 20.67
CA GLY A 197 -6.28 -24.16 20.13
C GLY A 197 -7.40 -23.16 20.42
N CYS A 198 -8.64 -23.63 20.27
CA CYS A 198 -9.84 -22.80 20.28
C CYS A 198 -10.03 -21.97 21.55
N ASP A 199 -9.66 -22.51 22.72
CA ASP A 199 -9.77 -21.79 23.99
C ASP A 199 -8.95 -20.49 24.00
N TYR A 200 -7.69 -20.57 23.57
CA TYR A 200 -6.79 -19.41 23.56
C TYR A 200 -7.25 -18.34 22.55
N VAL A 201 -7.68 -18.75 21.35
CA VAL A 201 -8.15 -17.81 20.33
C VAL A 201 -9.45 -17.13 20.75
N ALA A 202 -10.40 -17.87 21.32
CA ALA A 202 -11.67 -17.31 21.78
C ALA A 202 -11.51 -16.33 22.94
N GLU A 203 -10.52 -16.55 23.81
CA GLU A 203 -10.23 -15.66 24.95
C GLU A 203 -9.38 -14.45 24.54
N THR A 204 -8.38 -14.64 23.68
CA THR A 204 -7.34 -13.62 23.43
C THR A 204 -7.58 -12.81 22.15
N TYR A 205 -8.08 -13.45 21.09
CA TYR A 205 -8.24 -12.84 19.76
C TYR A 205 -9.60 -13.13 19.10
N PRO A 206 -10.73 -13.01 19.82
CA PRO A 206 -12.03 -13.37 19.27
C PRO A 206 -12.40 -12.56 18.03
N PHE A 207 -12.02 -11.29 17.92
CA PHE A 207 -12.27 -10.41 16.77
C PHE A 207 -11.11 -10.37 15.79
N THR A 208 -9.86 -10.29 16.28
CA THR A 208 -8.69 -10.23 15.40
C THR A 208 -8.56 -11.46 14.51
N SER A 209 -8.98 -12.65 14.98
CA SER A 209 -9.07 -13.85 14.14
C SER A 209 -10.09 -13.72 12.99
N ALA A 210 -11.21 -13.02 13.22
CA ALA A 210 -12.19 -12.71 12.18
C ALA A 210 -11.66 -11.67 11.18
N GLY A 211 -10.96 -10.63 11.66
CA GLY A 211 -10.30 -9.66 10.81
C GLY A 211 -9.23 -10.27 9.90
N PHE A 212 -8.45 -11.22 10.43
CA PHE A 212 -7.48 -11.99 9.63
C PHE A 212 -8.15 -12.72 8.47
N TRP A 213 -9.25 -13.44 8.75
CA TRP A 213 -10.02 -14.10 7.69
C TRP A 213 -10.60 -13.09 6.71
N TRP A 214 -11.15 -11.99 7.20
CA TRP A 214 -11.76 -10.92 6.40
C TRP A 214 -10.76 -10.31 5.41
N TYR A 215 -9.55 -10.01 5.89
CA TYR A 215 -8.44 -9.50 5.08
C TYR A 215 -8.00 -10.50 4.00
N ASN A 216 -7.74 -11.76 4.38
CA ASN A 216 -7.29 -12.79 3.45
C ASN A 216 -8.32 -13.12 2.35
N ASN A 217 -9.59 -12.75 2.56
CA ASN A 217 -10.67 -12.94 1.61
C ASN A 217 -11.04 -11.66 0.84
N SER A 218 -10.26 -10.58 0.96
CA SER A 218 -10.45 -9.28 0.28
C SER A 218 -11.86 -8.72 0.49
N MET A 219 -12.36 -8.83 1.72
CA MET A 219 -13.74 -8.49 2.01
C MET A 219 -13.97 -6.97 2.06
N ASN A 220 -12.94 -6.18 2.40
CA ASN A 220 -13.02 -4.72 2.37
C ASN A 220 -13.34 -4.21 0.95
N GLU A 221 -12.63 -4.72 -0.05
CA GLU A 221 -12.82 -4.35 -1.46
C GLU A 221 -14.19 -4.79 -1.97
N VAL A 222 -14.75 -5.88 -1.44
CA VAL A 222 -16.12 -6.31 -1.73
C VAL A 222 -17.11 -5.28 -1.18
N CYS A 223 -16.94 -4.86 0.08
CA CYS A 223 -17.77 -3.80 0.68
C CYS A 223 -17.67 -2.47 -0.08
N ASP A 224 -16.47 -2.06 -0.48
CA ASP A 224 -16.23 -0.78 -1.15
C ASP A 224 -16.86 -0.69 -2.53
N ARG A 225 -17.07 -1.84 -3.19
CA ARG A 225 -17.82 -1.92 -4.45
C ARG A 225 -19.34 -1.82 -4.27
N GLY A 226 -19.82 -1.64 -3.03
CA GLY A 226 -21.23 -1.54 -2.71
C GLY A 226 -21.94 -2.89 -2.66
N ALA A 227 -21.24 -3.95 -2.23
CA ALA A 227 -21.83 -5.27 -2.08
C ALA A 227 -23.06 -5.26 -1.15
N THR A 228 -24.00 -6.13 -1.47
CA THR A 228 -25.19 -6.40 -0.67
C THR A 228 -24.87 -7.32 0.52
N VAL A 229 -25.76 -7.34 1.52
CA VAL A 229 -25.62 -8.27 2.66
C VAL A 229 -25.65 -9.73 2.16
N GLU A 230 -26.42 -9.99 1.11
CA GLU A 230 -26.53 -11.26 0.40
C GLU A 230 -25.18 -11.72 -0.17
N GLU A 231 -24.47 -10.84 -0.88
CA GLU A 231 -23.16 -11.14 -1.49
C GLU A 231 -22.10 -11.39 -0.42
N ILE A 232 -22.10 -10.58 0.64
CA ILE A 232 -21.19 -10.76 1.78
C ILE A 232 -21.49 -12.09 2.49
N THR A 233 -22.77 -12.38 2.75
CA THR A 233 -23.20 -13.63 3.41
C THR A 233 -22.82 -14.85 2.60
N LEU A 234 -23.03 -14.82 1.28
CA LEU A 234 -22.65 -15.92 0.40
C LEU A 234 -21.13 -16.20 0.46
N ARG A 235 -20.31 -15.16 0.59
CA ARG A 235 -18.85 -15.30 0.66
C ARG A 235 -18.35 -15.77 2.03
N VAL A 236 -18.98 -15.30 3.11
CA VAL A 236 -18.64 -15.72 4.49
C VAL A 236 -19.04 -17.16 4.75
N ASN A 237 -20.29 -17.51 4.41
CA ASN A 237 -20.89 -18.79 4.81
C ASN A 237 -20.98 -19.82 3.65
N GLY A 238 -20.65 -19.42 2.42
CA GLY A 238 -20.81 -20.29 1.24
C GLY A 238 -22.27 -20.49 0.81
N GLY A 239 -23.21 -19.77 1.44
CA GLY A 239 -24.66 -19.84 1.21
C GLY A 239 -25.42 -18.82 2.06
N TYR A 240 -26.75 -18.78 1.95
CA TYR A 240 -27.60 -17.74 2.57
C TYR A 240 -28.13 -18.09 3.97
N ASN A 241 -27.49 -19.04 4.68
CA ASN A 241 -27.93 -19.40 6.03
C ASN A 241 -27.83 -18.19 6.96
N GLY A 242 -28.93 -17.88 7.64
CA GLY A 242 -29.00 -16.75 8.56
C GLY A 242 -29.06 -15.37 7.89
N LEU A 243 -29.30 -15.29 6.57
CA LEU A 243 -29.31 -14.02 5.84
C LEU A 243 -30.24 -12.96 6.46
N GLU A 244 -31.45 -13.34 6.84
CA GLU A 244 -32.42 -12.41 7.44
C GLU A 244 -31.89 -11.81 8.76
N ASP A 245 -31.23 -12.62 9.59
CA ASP A 245 -30.64 -12.18 10.85
C ASP A 245 -29.42 -11.27 10.60
N ARG A 246 -28.58 -11.62 9.62
CA ARG A 246 -27.46 -10.75 9.17
C ARG A 246 -27.96 -9.41 8.64
N GLN A 247 -29.08 -9.37 7.90
CA GLN A 247 -29.70 -8.13 7.44
C GLN A 247 -30.22 -7.29 8.62
N GLN A 248 -30.76 -7.93 9.67
CA GLN A 248 -31.19 -7.23 10.89
C GLN A 248 -29.99 -6.61 11.63
N TYR A 249 -28.91 -7.38 11.84
CA TYR A 249 -27.68 -6.84 12.43
C TYR A 249 -27.04 -5.77 11.56
N TYR A 250 -27.05 -5.91 10.24
CA TYR A 250 -26.56 -4.89 9.31
C TYR A 250 -27.32 -3.59 9.48
N LYS A 251 -28.66 -3.65 9.56
CA LYS A 251 -29.49 -2.48 9.83
C LYS A 251 -29.14 -1.83 11.17
N LYS A 252 -28.98 -2.61 12.24
CA LYS A 252 -28.57 -2.10 13.56
C LYS A 252 -27.20 -1.42 13.50
N ALA A 253 -26.23 -2.05 12.86
CA ALA A 253 -24.90 -1.49 12.66
C ALA A 253 -25.00 -0.17 11.88
N CYS A 254 -25.72 -0.12 10.76
CA CYS A 254 -25.95 1.13 10.03
C CYS A 254 -26.61 2.22 10.89
N GLU A 255 -27.63 1.88 11.67
CA GLU A 255 -28.29 2.84 12.56
C GLU A 255 -27.31 3.42 13.58
N VAL A 256 -26.49 2.57 14.20
CA VAL A 256 -25.51 2.99 15.20
C VAL A 256 -24.41 3.84 14.56
N ILE A 257 -23.78 3.35 13.49
CA ILE A 257 -22.69 4.05 12.79
C ILE A 257 -23.17 5.39 12.22
N ASN A 258 -24.35 5.43 11.60
CA ASN A 258 -24.87 6.66 10.98
C ASN A 258 -25.51 7.61 12.00
N SER A 259 -25.87 7.16 13.21
CA SER A 259 -26.41 8.04 14.27
C SER A 259 -25.37 9.01 14.85
N ARG A 260 -24.07 8.68 14.72
CA ARG A 260 -22.95 9.57 15.04
C ARG A 260 -22.94 10.83 14.18
N GLU A 261 -23.41 10.74 12.93
CA GLU A 261 -23.48 11.89 12.02
C GLU A 261 -24.61 12.87 12.38
N LYS A 262 -25.67 12.39 13.05
CA LYS A 262 -26.87 13.18 13.37
C LYS A 262 -26.86 13.84 14.75
N SER A 263 -26.00 13.39 15.66
CA SER A 263 -25.95 13.86 17.06
C SER A 263 -24.92 14.97 17.31
N GLN A 264 -24.16 15.39 16.29
CA GLN A 264 -23.25 16.52 16.37
C GLN A 264 -23.94 17.83 15.92
N THR A 265 -24.35 18.67 16.88
CA THR A 265 -24.57 20.11 16.63
C THR A 265 -23.19 20.80 16.50
N PRO A 266 -23.08 21.91 15.75
CA PRO A 266 -21.88 22.26 15.00
C PRO A 266 -20.75 22.70 15.92
N THR A 267 -19.86 21.77 16.21
CA THR A 267 -18.53 22.06 16.74
C THR A 267 -17.57 21.67 15.65
N GLN A 268 -17.12 22.68 14.89
CA GLN A 268 -16.12 22.66 13.80
C GLN A 268 -15.85 21.27 13.20
N SER A 269 -16.61 20.93 12.15
CA SER A 269 -16.43 19.70 11.39
C SER A 269 -15.01 19.61 10.84
N LYS A 270 -14.40 18.43 11.00
CA LYS A 270 -13.30 18.02 10.14
C LYS A 270 -13.79 18.15 8.70
N PRO A 271 -13.04 18.82 7.83
CA PRO A 271 -13.57 19.16 6.55
C PRO A 271 -13.53 17.90 5.63
N ALA A 272 -14.51 17.75 4.74
CA ALA A 272 -14.66 16.58 3.84
C ALA A 272 -14.20 16.89 2.40
N LEU A 273 -13.62 15.90 1.70
CA LEU A 273 -13.26 16.00 0.29
C LEU A 273 -14.52 16.22 -0.56
N THR A 274 -14.58 17.36 -1.24
CA THR A 274 -15.74 17.80 -2.03
C THR A 274 -15.33 18.17 -3.45
N LEU A 275 -16.27 18.09 -4.38
CA LEU A 275 -16.15 18.48 -5.78
C LEU A 275 -17.23 19.51 -6.08
N LYS A 276 -16.81 20.72 -6.42
CA LYS A 276 -17.67 21.85 -6.77
C LYS A 276 -17.72 22.01 -8.29
N PHE A 277 -18.90 22.06 -8.86
CA PHE A 277 -19.10 22.26 -10.29
C PHE A 277 -19.08 23.77 -10.59
N VAL A 278 -18.03 24.23 -11.27
CA VAL A 278 -17.83 25.65 -11.60
C VAL A 278 -18.42 26.06 -12.94
N HIS A 279 -18.82 25.08 -13.77
CA HIS A 279 -19.66 25.27 -14.95
C HIS A 279 -20.77 24.21 -14.97
N THR A 280 -21.84 24.48 -15.74
CA THR A 280 -22.85 23.45 -16.05
C THR A 280 -22.24 22.46 -17.04
N THR A 281 -22.24 21.18 -16.69
CA THR A 281 -21.54 20.12 -17.45
C THR A 281 -22.31 18.81 -17.41
N THR A 282 -21.81 17.81 -18.13
CA THR A 282 -22.40 16.48 -18.24
C THR A 282 -21.42 15.44 -17.71
N LEU A 283 -21.82 14.73 -16.64
CA LEU A 283 -21.16 13.51 -16.18
C LEU A 283 -21.35 12.40 -17.20
N ARG A 284 -20.30 11.60 -17.43
CA ARG A 284 -20.28 10.53 -18.43
C ARG A 284 -19.84 9.20 -17.82
N LEU A 285 -20.33 8.07 -18.34
CA LEU A 285 -19.84 6.75 -17.90
C LEU A 285 -18.58 6.29 -18.61
N ILE A 286 -18.30 6.84 -19.78
CA ILE A 286 -17.11 6.60 -20.59
C ILE A 286 -16.69 7.93 -21.23
N ILE A 287 -15.42 8.04 -21.61
CA ILE A 287 -14.86 9.26 -22.20
C ILE A 287 -15.13 9.24 -23.71
N GLU A 288 -16.37 9.54 -24.08
CA GLU A 288 -16.82 9.73 -25.47
C GLU A 288 -17.61 11.04 -25.61
N ASP A 289 -17.88 11.46 -26.85
CA ASP A 289 -18.73 12.62 -27.13
C ASP A 289 -20.14 12.41 -26.56
N VAL A 290 -20.72 13.44 -25.93
CA VAL A 290 -22.04 13.36 -25.28
C VAL A 290 -23.15 12.98 -26.27
N THR A 291 -22.99 13.34 -27.55
CA THR A 291 -23.94 13.00 -28.62
C THR A 291 -23.95 11.51 -28.98
N GLU A 292 -22.86 10.79 -28.68
CA GLU A 292 -22.71 9.35 -28.91
C GLU A 292 -23.16 8.51 -27.70
N LEU A 293 -23.34 9.15 -26.53
CA LEU A 293 -23.75 8.49 -25.29
C LEU A 293 -25.26 8.32 -25.22
N SER A 294 -25.71 7.14 -24.79
CA SER A 294 -27.12 6.93 -24.44
C SER A 294 -27.53 7.80 -23.24
N ILE A 295 -28.84 8.04 -23.08
CA ILE A 295 -29.37 8.80 -21.94
C ILE A 295 -28.90 8.18 -20.61
N GLU A 296 -28.79 6.86 -20.48
CA GLU A 296 -28.33 6.21 -19.24
C GLU A 296 -26.82 6.37 -18.96
N GLN A 297 -26.05 6.81 -19.95
CA GLN A 297 -24.60 7.02 -19.85
C GLN A 297 -24.20 8.46 -19.56
N GLN A 298 -25.17 9.37 -19.45
CA GLN A 298 -24.94 10.80 -19.24
C GLN A 298 -25.86 11.39 -18.18
N VAL A 299 -25.35 12.33 -17.38
CA VAL A 299 -26.14 13.06 -16.37
C VAL A 299 -25.69 14.51 -16.33
N ASP A 300 -26.60 15.44 -16.59
CA ASP A 300 -26.31 16.86 -16.50
C ASP A 300 -26.26 17.32 -15.05
N ILE A 301 -25.24 18.11 -14.74
CA ILE A 301 -25.03 18.74 -13.43
C ILE A 301 -24.92 20.24 -13.65
N THR A 302 -25.76 20.99 -12.93
CA THR A 302 -25.75 22.46 -13.00
C THR A 302 -24.55 23.03 -12.26
N GLU A 303 -24.04 24.15 -12.76
CA GLU A 303 -23.08 25.00 -12.06
C GLU A 303 -23.51 25.30 -10.61
N GLY A 304 -22.54 25.38 -9.71
CA GLY A 304 -22.72 25.72 -8.30
C GLY A 304 -23.04 24.53 -7.40
N ASN A 305 -23.34 23.35 -7.95
CA ASN A 305 -23.51 22.14 -7.15
C ASN A 305 -22.18 21.70 -6.52
N ILE A 306 -22.24 21.25 -5.27
CA ILE A 306 -21.09 20.74 -4.52
C ILE A 306 -21.47 19.36 -3.99
N PHE A 307 -20.62 18.37 -4.22
CA PHE A 307 -20.83 17.01 -3.74
C PHE A 307 -19.62 16.52 -2.98
N GLU A 308 -19.83 15.74 -1.91
CA GLU A 308 -18.75 14.98 -1.29
C GLU A 308 -18.33 13.83 -2.20
N VAL A 309 -17.02 13.63 -2.32
CA VAL A 309 -16.45 12.57 -3.15
C VAL A 309 -15.57 11.67 -2.30
N ALA A 310 -15.74 10.35 -2.49
CA ALA A 310 -14.95 9.32 -1.83
C ALA A 310 -13.53 9.29 -2.40
N SER A 311 -13.40 9.48 -3.71
CA SER A 311 -12.12 9.55 -4.40
C SER A 311 -12.28 10.22 -5.77
N TYR A 312 -11.15 10.65 -6.33
CA TYR A 312 -11.05 11.04 -7.72
C TYR A 312 -9.73 10.56 -8.31
N ALA A 313 -9.66 10.42 -9.62
CA ALA A 313 -8.43 10.14 -10.36
C ALA A 313 -8.46 10.88 -11.69
N TYR A 314 -7.35 11.52 -12.07
CA TYR A 314 -7.20 12.09 -13.41
C TYR A 314 -7.15 10.97 -14.45
N GLN A 315 -7.70 11.24 -15.62
CA GLN A 315 -7.82 10.30 -16.74
C GLN A 315 -7.42 11.01 -18.04
N THR A 316 -7.22 10.23 -19.10
CA THR A 316 -6.84 10.75 -20.43
C THR A 316 -7.84 11.78 -20.97
N GLY A 317 -7.33 12.86 -21.57
CA GLY A 317 -8.14 13.83 -22.32
C GLY A 317 -8.85 14.90 -21.48
N ASP A 318 -8.22 15.37 -20.40
CA ASP A 318 -8.74 16.41 -19.48
C ASP A 318 -9.99 16.00 -18.67
N TYR A 319 -10.18 14.70 -18.43
CA TYR A 319 -11.27 14.17 -17.60
C TYR A 319 -10.81 13.71 -16.21
N LEU A 320 -11.70 13.86 -15.25
CA LEU A 320 -11.61 13.36 -13.90
C LEU A 320 -12.58 12.19 -13.75
N LYS A 321 -12.11 11.02 -13.31
CA LYS A 321 -12.98 9.96 -12.80
C LYS A 321 -13.25 10.24 -11.33
N VAL A 322 -14.51 10.38 -10.96
CA VAL A 322 -14.96 10.79 -9.63
C VAL A 322 -15.87 9.72 -9.07
N ALA A 323 -15.59 9.27 -7.85
CA ALA A 323 -16.51 8.46 -7.06
C ALA A 323 -17.17 9.36 -6.00
N PHE A 324 -18.46 9.63 -6.16
CA PHE A 324 -19.24 10.39 -5.20
C PHE A 324 -19.44 9.58 -3.90
N LEU A 325 -19.31 10.25 -2.76
CA LEU A 325 -19.30 9.58 -1.45
C LEU A 325 -20.70 9.08 -1.06
N ALA A 326 -21.66 10.00 -1.03
CA ALA A 326 -23.04 9.72 -0.63
C ALA A 326 -24.05 9.87 -1.77
N GLN A 327 -23.64 10.47 -2.89
CA GLN A 327 -24.52 10.72 -4.03
C GLN A 327 -24.38 9.62 -5.08
N SER A 328 -25.50 9.18 -5.63
CA SER A 328 -25.51 8.41 -6.87
C SER A 328 -26.33 9.15 -7.93
N PHE A 329 -25.93 8.99 -9.17
CA PHE A 329 -26.69 9.43 -10.32
C PHE A 329 -27.01 8.19 -11.13
N LYS A 330 -28.29 7.98 -11.49
CA LYS A 330 -28.74 6.80 -12.25
C LYS A 330 -28.23 5.47 -11.68
N GLY A 331 -28.26 5.34 -10.35
CA GLY A 331 -27.84 4.13 -9.63
C GLY A 331 -26.32 3.88 -9.62
N ARG A 332 -25.49 4.84 -10.04
CA ARG A 332 -24.03 4.74 -10.07
C ARG A 332 -23.40 5.91 -9.33
N ASN A 333 -22.35 5.67 -8.56
CA ASN A 333 -21.62 6.71 -7.85
C ASN A 333 -20.33 7.13 -8.56
N THR A 334 -19.91 6.43 -9.63
CA THR A 334 -18.64 6.72 -10.33
C THR A 334 -18.91 7.25 -11.74
N TRP A 335 -18.34 8.41 -12.05
CA TRP A 335 -18.58 9.14 -13.29
C TRP A 335 -17.31 9.87 -13.76
N PHE A 336 -17.21 10.14 -15.06
CA PHE A 336 -16.22 11.02 -15.66
C PHE A 336 -16.79 12.43 -15.79
N VAL A 337 -15.98 13.45 -15.49
CA VAL A 337 -16.32 14.86 -15.65
C VAL A 337 -15.12 15.61 -16.22
N HIS A 338 -15.34 16.63 -17.03
CA HIS A 338 -14.24 17.43 -17.55
C HIS A 338 -13.61 18.26 -16.42
N THR A 339 -12.28 18.25 -16.32
CA THR A 339 -11.53 18.90 -15.25
C THR A 339 -11.78 20.41 -15.18
N GLN A 340 -11.92 21.08 -16.33
CA GLN A 340 -12.24 22.52 -16.40
C GLN A 340 -13.59 22.92 -15.78
N ASP A 341 -14.52 21.97 -15.59
CA ASP A 341 -15.87 22.24 -15.12
C ASP A 341 -16.03 22.01 -13.62
N VAL A 342 -14.97 21.55 -12.95
CA VAL A 342 -15.00 21.19 -11.53
C VAL A 342 -13.79 21.70 -10.77
N GLU A 343 -14.00 22.00 -9.50
CA GLU A 343 -13.00 22.42 -8.51
C GLU A 343 -13.02 21.40 -7.37
N ILE A 344 -11.88 20.76 -7.08
CA ILE A 344 -11.75 19.80 -5.97
C ILE A 344 -11.38 20.55 -4.69
N CYS A 345 -12.21 20.40 -3.67
CA CYS A 345 -12.03 20.94 -2.34
C CYS A 345 -11.69 19.80 -1.38
N ASN A 346 -10.41 19.44 -1.27
CA ASN A 346 -9.92 18.47 -0.29
C ASN A 346 -9.40 19.18 0.96
N PRO A 347 -9.92 18.89 2.14
CA PRO A 347 -9.50 19.60 3.33
C PRO A 347 -8.86 18.72 4.41
N GLN A 348 -8.66 17.41 4.16
CA GLN A 348 -7.52 16.66 4.73
C GLN A 348 -6.21 17.09 4.07
N LEU A 349 -6.31 17.69 2.88
CA LEU A 349 -5.32 18.55 2.22
C LEU A 349 -5.57 20.03 2.56
N GLN A 350 -5.88 20.39 3.82
CA GLN A 350 -5.79 21.79 4.28
C GLN A 350 -4.36 22.24 4.59
N ILE A 351 -3.37 21.46 4.18
CA ILE A 351 -2.09 22.00 3.78
C ILE A 351 -2.01 21.60 2.31
N LYS A 352 -2.30 22.52 1.38
CA LYS A 352 -1.72 22.42 0.03
C LYS A 352 -0.27 21.98 0.25
N PRO A 353 0.21 20.80 -0.24
CA PRO A 353 1.55 20.32 0.04
C PRO A 353 2.47 21.52 -0.05
N LYS A 354 3.11 21.88 1.07
CA LYS A 354 3.85 23.13 1.14
C LYS A 354 4.75 23.13 -0.10
N LYS A 355 4.63 24.17 -0.92
CA LYS A 355 5.51 24.30 -2.09
C LYS A 355 6.93 24.16 -1.58
N ILE A 356 7.59 23.09 -1.97
CA ILE A 356 9.00 22.85 -1.65
C ILE A 356 9.74 23.11 -2.94
N LEU A 357 10.76 23.97 -2.84
CA LEU A 357 11.66 24.24 -3.95
C LEU A 357 13.06 24.35 -3.39
N LEU A 358 13.83 23.28 -3.53
CA LEU A 358 15.22 23.21 -3.09
C LEU A 358 16.10 23.89 -4.15
N PRO A 359 17.06 24.76 -3.77
CA PRO A 359 17.94 25.47 -4.70
C PRO A 359 19.03 24.55 -5.30
N VAL A 360 18.63 23.39 -5.82
CA VAL A 360 19.51 22.45 -6.51
C VAL A 360 20.04 23.10 -7.79
N PRO A 361 21.37 23.14 -8.02
CA PRO A 361 21.96 23.63 -9.26
C PRO A 361 21.47 22.78 -10.44
N TRP A 362 21.58 23.32 -11.65
CA TRP A 362 21.19 22.62 -12.86
C TRP A 362 22.39 22.50 -13.77
N PHE A 363 22.73 21.26 -14.11
CA PHE A 363 23.75 20.89 -15.07
C PHE A 363 23.09 20.09 -16.20
N PRO A 364 23.11 20.57 -17.45
CA PRO A 364 22.63 19.79 -18.58
C PRO A 364 23.61 18.67 -18.88
N GLN A 365 23.13 17.48 -19.23
CA GLN A 365 24.06 16.42 -19.68
C GLN A 365 24.59 16.66 -21.10
N THR A 366 23.94 17.56 -21.86
CA THR A 366 24.18 17.74 -23.29
C THR A 366 25.47 18.48 -23.61
N ASP A 367 26.07 19.17 -22.63
CA ASP A 367 27.37 19.84 -22.77
C ASP A 367 28.51 19.11 -22.06
N ASN A 368 28.25 17.95 -21.44
CA ASN A 368 29.28 17.08 -20.87
C ASN A 368 30.41 16.81 -21.88
N TYR A 369 31.65 16.82 -21.40
CA TYR A 369 32.85 16.70 -22.25
C TYR A 369 32.92 15.40 -23.07
N ARG A 370 32.21 14.34 -22.65
CA ARG A 370 32.05 13.09 -23.40
C ARG A 370 30.76 12.34 -23.08
N ASP A 371 30.36 11.50 -24.03
CA ASP A 371 29.21 10.58 -23.95
C ASP A 371 27.89 11.23 -23.46
N PRO A 372 27.51 12.43 -23.94
CA PRO A 372 26.34 13.18 -23.46
C PRO A 372 25.02 12.43 -23.62
N GLU A 373 24.94 11.41 -24.47
CA GLU A 373 23.74 10.59 -24.69
C GLU A 373 23.44 9.60 -23.55
N ARG A 374 24.38 9.40 -22.61
CA ARG A 374 24.27 8.37 -21.55
C ARG A 374 24.75 8.84 -20.17
N THR A 375 24.78 10.13 -19.94
CA THR A 375 25.31 10.76 -18.71
C THR A 375 24.23 11.37 -17.80
N CYS A 376 22.94 11.14 -18.09
CA CYS A 376 21.81 11.62 -17.27
C CYS A 376 21.96 11.33 -15.78
N ASN A 377 22.41 10.11 -15.45
CA ASN A 377 22.64 9.67 -14.07
C ASN A 377 23.77 10.47 -13.40
N SER A 378 24.84 10.74 -14.15
CA SER A 378 26.01 11.47 -13.66
C SER A 378 25.70 12.95 -13.43
N SER A 379 25.10 13.65 -14.41
CA SER A 379 24.68 15.04 -14.23
C SER A 379 23.62 15.17 -13.11
N SER A 380 22.71 14.21 -12.96
CA SER A 380 21.75 14.19 -11.85
C SER A 380 22.41 14.02 -10.48
N CYS A 381 23.38 13.12 -10.36
CA CYS A 381 24.15 12.95 -9.13
C CYS A 381 25.03 14.17 -8.81
N ALA A 382 25.65 14.77 -9.83
CA ALA A 382 26.44 16.00 -9.71
C ALA A 382 25.59 17.17 -9.17
N MET A 383 24.37 17.34 -9.68
CA MET A 383 23.42 18.34 -9.17
C MET A 383 23.12 18.16 -7.67
N CYS A 384 22.86 16.94 -7.23
CA CYS A 384 22.64 16.65 -5.81
C CYS A 384 23.92 16.80 -4.97
N LEU A 385 25.09 16.42 -5.50
CA LEU A 385 26.38 16.60 -4.82
C LEU A 385 26.66 18.07 -4.57
N GLU A 386 26.54 18.92 -5.59
CA GLU A 386 26.79 20.35 -5.46
C GLU A 386 25.73 21.03 -4.57
N TYR A 387 24.50 20.49 -4.51
CA TYR A 387 23.49 20.95 -3.54
C TYR A 387 23.90 20.66 -2.08
N PHE A 388 24.32 19.43 -1.77
CA PHE A 388 24.69 19.05 -0.40
C PHE A 388 26.09 19.52 0.02
N ARG A 389 27.00 19.67 -0.94
CA ARG A 389 28.37 20.18 -0.74
C ARG A 389 28.72 21.28 -1.75
N PRO A 390 28.18 22.50 -1.57
CA PRO A 390 28.45 23.61 -2.47
C PRO A 390 29.95 23.92 -2.59
N GLY A 391 30.40 24.17 -3.81
CA GLY A 391 31.81 24.44 -4.14
C GLY A 391 32.64 23.19 -4.45
N THR A 392 32.04 21.99 -4.45
CA THR A 392 32.73 20.75 -4.82
C THR A 392 32.93 20.68 -6.34
N LEU A 393 31.95 21.15 -7.10
CA LEU A 393 31.91 21.12 -8.56
C LEU A 393 31.88 22.56 -9.10
N PRO A 394 33.01 23.29 -9.06
CA PRO A 394 33.04 24.70 -9.44
C PRO A 394 32.87 24.91 -10.95
N GLY A 395 32.12 25.95 -11.31
CA GLY A 395 31.95 26.38 -12.70
C GLY A 395 30.60 25.99 -13.29
N LYS A 396 30.36 26.44 -14.53
CA LYS A 396 29.11 26.14 -15.26
C LYS A 396 29.06 24.69 -15.77
N ASP A 397 30.22 24.10 -16.01
CA ASP A 397 30.41 22.73 -16.52
C ASP A 397 30.90 21.83 -15.37
N GLY A 398 30.36 22.04 -14.16
CA GLY A 398 30.86 21.43 -12.94
C GLY A 398 30.61 19.93 -12.86
N ASP A 399 29.59 19.43 -13.55
CA ASP A 399 29.30 18.01 -13.66
C ASP A 399 30.36 17.25 -14.48
N ASP A 400 31.18 17.92 -15.31
CA ASP A 400 32.35 17.30 -15.95
C ASP A 400 33.36 16.77 -14.90
N ILE A 401 33.56 17.50 -13.80
CA ILE A 401 34.47 17.08 -12.71
C ILE A 401 33.93 15.82 -12.04
N TYR A 402 32.61 15.76 -11.83
CA TYR A 402 31.97 14.58 -11.29
C TYR A 402 32.03 13.41 -12.30
N LEU A 403 31.86 13.70 -13.59
CA LEU A 403 31.91 12.71 -14.66
C LEU A 403 33.30 12.11 -14.84
N GLU A 404 34.38 12.91 -14.71
CA GLU A 404 35.75 12.40 -14.63
C GLU A 404 35.90 11.37 -13.51
N MET A 405 35.38 11.68 -12.32
CA MET A 405 35.41 10.77 -11.16
C MET A 405 34.62 9.48 -11.41
N VAL A 406 33.41 9.58 -11.98
CA VAL A 406 32.61 8.42 -12.38
C VAL A 406 33.42 7.48 -13.27
N PHE A 407 34.15 8.01 -14.23
CA PHE A 407 34.95 7.22 -15.16
C PHE A 407 36.26 6.67 -14.58
N GLU A 408 36.74 7.16 -13.45
CA GLU A 408 37.80 6.48 -12.68
C GLU A 408 37.28 5.20 -12.02
N TYR A 409 36.01 5.18 -11.63
CA TYR A 409 35.37 4.01 -10.99
C TYR A 409 34.75 3.03 -11.99
N GLY A 410 34.15 3.50 -13.07
CA GLY A 410 33.50 2.64 -14.06
C GLY A 410 32.65 3.36 -15.10
N ASP A 411 31.44 2.86 -15.33
CA ASP A 411 30.54 3.31 -16.40
C ASP A 411 29.40 4.18 -15.86
N THR A 412 28.96 5.17 -16.63
CA THR A 412 27.95 6.17 -16.25
C THR A 412 26.56 5.58 -16.00
N THR A 413 26.27 4.41 -16.58
CA THR A 413 24.98 3.71 -16.44
C THR A 413 24.92 2.79 -15.22
N ASP A 414 26.04 2.59 -14.52
CA ASP A 414 26.11 1.74 -13.33
C ASP A 414 25.82 2.55 -12.06
N HIS A 415 24.77 2.17 -11.33
CA HIS A 415 24.37 2.86 -10.10
C HIS A 415 25.37 2.68 -8.95
N GLU A 416 26.09 1.56 -8.88
CA GLU A 416 27.13 1.37 -7.86
C GLU A 416 28.34 2.27 -8.12
N VAL A 417 28.69 2.48 -9.39
CA VAL A 417 29.74 3.45 -9.77
C VAL A 417 29.38 4.86 -9.31
N GLN A 418 28.13 5.27 -9.45
CA GLN A 418 27.67 6.57 -8.93
C GLN A 418 27.76 6.62 -7.40
N THR A 419 27.44 5.53 -6.69
CA THR A 419 27.60 5.44 -5.23
C THR A 419 29.06 5.65 -4.82
N GLN A 420 29.99 5.04 -5.54
CA GLN A 420 31.43 5.18 -5.31
C GLN A 420 31.92 6.61 -5.59
N ALA A 421 31.51 7.20 -6.72
CA ALA A 421 31.87 8.57 -7.08
C ALA A 421 31.32 9.59 -6.07
N LEU A 422 30.07 9.46 -5.62
CA LEU A 422 29.51 10.31 -4.56
C LEU A 422 30.27 10.14 -3.24
N SER A 423 30.60 8.91 -2.86
CA SER A 423 31.37 8.61 -1.64
C SER A 423 32.79 9.19 -1.69
N HIS A 424 33.41 9.26 -2.87
CA HIS A 424 34.69 9.94 -3.07
C HIS A 424 34.63 11.42 -2.64
N PHE A 425 33.53 12.10 -2.97
CA PHE A 425 33.26 13.47 -2.51
C PHE A 425 32.63 13.52 -1.11
N GLY A 426 32.60 12.39 -0.40
CA GLY A 426 32.13 12.20 0.97
C GLY A 426 30.61 12.05 1.11
N LEU A 427 29.84 12.00 0.02
CA LEU A 427 28.37 12.04 0.04
C LEU A 427 27.84 10.62 -0.04
N ASN A 428 27.19 10.16 1.02
CA ASN A 428 26.60 8.82 1.02
C ASN A 428 25.27 8.85 0.27
N SER A 429 25.00 7.76 -0.44
CA SER A 429 23.73 7.57 -1.14
C SER A 429 23.43 6.09 -1.29
N ALA A 430 22.16 5.77 -1.55
CA ALA A 430 21.70 4.41 -1.81
C ALA A 430 20.80 4.39 -3.04
N TRP A 431 20.96 3.37 -3.88
CA TRP A 431 20.09 3.10 -5.01
C TRP A 431 18.94 2.18 -4.59
N HIS A 432 17.73 2.52 -5.04
CA HIS A 432 16.48 1.86 -4.70
C HIS A 432 15.68 1.57 -5.96
N THR A 433 14.90 0.49 -5.92
CA THR A 433 13.97 0.10 -7.00
C THR A 433 12.55 -0.11 -6.49
N ASP A 434 12.30 0.33 -5.26
CA ASP A 434 11.12 0.08 -4.46
C ASP A 434 10.51 1.37 -3.88
N LEU A 435 10.83 2.53 -4.48
CA LEU A 435 10.35 3.83 -3.99
C LEU A 435 8.92 4.14 -4.46
N ASP A 436 8.24 4.99 -3.70
CA ASP A 436 6.97 5.60 -4.07
C ASP A 436 6.93 7.13 -3.88
N PHE A 437 5.77 7.74 -4.15
CA PHE A 437 5.58 9.18 -4.04
C PHE A 437 5.80 9.71 -2.62
N GLU A 438 5.41 8.93 -1.60
CA GLU A 438 5.58 9.32 -0.20
C GLU A 438 7.04 9.32 0.21
N ASP A 439 7.86 8.40 -0.33
CA ASP A 439 9.31 8.43 -0.14
C ASP A 439 9.91 9.72 -0.68
N VAL A 440 9.55 10.13 -1.90
CA VAL A 440 10.02 11.39 -2.49
C VAL A 440 9.55 12.59 -1.68
N TYR A 441 8.31 12.62 -1.23
CA TYR A 441 7.80 13.71 -0.40
C TYR A 441 8.52 13.82 0.95
N ARG A 442 8.78 12.68 1.61
CA ARG A 442 9.51 12.62 2.88
C ARG A 442 10.94 13.15 2.73
N GLU A 443 11.61 12.84 1.62
CA GLU A 443 12.94 13.36 1.32
C GLU A 443 12.92 14.87 1.06
N LEU A 444 11.99 15.35 0.23
CA LEU A 444 11.85 16.78 -0.05
C LEU A 444 11.53 17.60 1.21
N GLU A 445 10.68 17.09 2.09
CA GLU A 445 10.37 17.73 3.39
C GLU A 445 11.58 17.79 4.31
N ALA A 446 12.49 16.82 4.20
CA ALA A 446 13.76 16.82 4.88
C ALA A 446 14.86 17.62 4.15
N ASN A 447 14.50 18.41 3.14
CA ASN A 447 15.41 19.18 2.27
C ASN A 447 16.42 18.30 1.53
N ARG A 448 16.01 17.11 1.09
CA ARG A 448 16.84 16.20 0.31
C ARG A 448 16.23 16.01 -1.09
N PRO A 449 16.89 16.52 -2.16
CA PRO A 449 16.46 16.21 -3.51
C PRO A 449 16.69 14.72 -3.82
N VAL A 450 15.87 14.18 -4.69
CA VAL A 450 15.89 12.75 -5.05
C VAL A 450 16.23 12.63 -6.52
N VAL A 451 17.12 11.70 -6.88
CA VAL A 451 17.29 11.32 -8.29
C VAL A 451 16.32 10.18 -8.59
N ILE A 452 15.51 10.28 -9.62
CA ILE A 452 14.56 9.23 -10.03
C ILE A 452 14.81 8.79 -11.47
N GLY A 453 14.51 7.52 -11.76
CA GLY A 453 14.62 6.93 -13.10
C GLY A 453 13.25 6.84 -13.78
N ILE A 454 13.05 7.57 -14.88
CA ILE A 454 11.79 7.62 -15.61
C ILE A 454 11.88 6.97 -17.00
N LEU A 455 10.75 6.42 -17.45
CA LEU A 455 10.49 6.02 -18.82
C LEU A 455 10.16 7.27 -19.67
N HIS A 456 11.18 7.91 -20.23
CA HIS A 456 11.07 9.22 -20.88
C HIS A 456 10.55 9.21 -22.34
N ARG A 457 10.40 8.04 -22.97
CA ARG A 457 9.94 7.90 -24.36
C ARG A 457 8.53 7.36 -24.43
N GLY A 458 7.93 7.43 -25.62
CA GLY A 458 6.59 6.92 -25.87
C GLY A 458 5.49 7.79 -25.28
N THR A 459 4.24 7.38 -25.50
CA THR A 459 3.09 8.02 -24.83
C THR A 459 3.03 7.60 -23.37
N THR A 460 2.22 8.28 -22.59
CA THR A 460 2.05 8.00 -21.16
C THR A 460 1.43 6.61 -20.94
N GLU A 461 0.63 6.12 -21.87
CA GLU A 461 0.01 4.79 -21.84
C GLU A 461 0.95 3.67 -22.31
N HIS A 462 2.01 4.02 -23.06
CA HIS A 462 3.03 3.06 -23.54
C HIS A 462 4.44 3.64 -23.37
N PRO A 463 4.86 3.91 -22.12
CA PRO A 463 6.11 4.57 -21.85
C PRO A 463 7.28 3.59 -22.01
N SER A 464 8.45 4.11 -22.39
CA SER A 464 9.65 3.29 -22.63
C SER A 464 10.95 4.08 -22.45
N GLY A 465 12.08 3.39 -22.55
CA GLY A 465 13.41 3.96 -22.37
C GLY A 465 13.79 4.08 -20.89
N GLY A 466 14.94 4.69 -20.61
CA GLY A 466 15.37 4.98 -19.25
C GLY A 466 16.09 6.32 -19.22
N HIS A 467 15.81 7.14 -18.22
CA HIS A 467 16.40 8.46 -18.06
C HIS A 467 16.39 8.87 -16.60
N MET A 468 17.44 9.55 -16.16
CA MET A 468 17.59 9.97 -14.77
C MET A 468 17.35 11.48 -14.67
N ILE A 469 16.51 11.88 -13.71
CA ILE A 469 16.18 13.29 -13.43
C ILE A 469 16.27 13.56 -11.93
N VAL A 470 16.37 14.83 -11.54
CA VAL A 470 16.37 15.25 -10.14
C VAL A 470 15.02 15.84 -9.76
N VAL A 471 14.31 15.23 -8.82
CA VAL A 471 13.19 15.87 -8.13
C VAL A 471 13.75 16.81 -7.07
N ARG A 472 13.53 18.11 -7.27
CA ARG A 472 14.03 19.19 -6.39
C ARG A 472 12.92 19.94 -5.67
N GLY A 473 11.68 19.50 -5.81
CA GLY A 473 10.56 20.17 -5.20
C GLY A 473 9.22 19.59 -5.60
N ARG A 474 8.17 20.18 -5.04
CA ARG A 474 6.77 19.91 -5.39
C ARG A 474 5.97 21.20 -5.43
N THR A 475 4.95 21.25 -6.30
CA THR A 475 3.98 22.36 -6.34
C THR A 475 2.98 22.26 -5.18
N GLU A 476 2.08 23.24 -5.09
CA GLU A 476 0.98 23.22 -4.11
C GLU A 476 -0.06 22.13 -4.42
N GLU A 477 -0.02 21.58 -5.63
CA GLU A 477 -0.86 20.51 -6.15
C GLU A 477 -0.16 19.13 -6.06
N GLY A 478 1.09 19.10 -5.58
CA GLY A 478 1.89 17.89 -5.43
C GLY A 478 2.64 17.45 -6.69
N ASP A 479 2.58 18.22 -7.79
CA ASP A 479 3.35 17.91 -9.00
C ASP A 479 4.85 18.11 -8.78
N PHE A 480 5.67 17.34 -9.50
CA PHE A 480 7.11 17.28 -9.26
C PHE A 480 7.79 18.45 -9.96
N ILE A 481 8.55 19.24 -9.19
CA ILE A 481 9.45 20.25 -9.76
C ILE A 481 10.81 19.58 -9.96
N VAL A 482 11.22 19.43 -11.22
CA VAL A 482 12.38 18.62 -11.59
C VAL A 482 13.46 19.43 -12.29
N ASN A 483 14.71 19.01 -12.11
CA ASN A 483 15.81 19.33 -12.99
C ASN A 483 16.06 18.10 -13.87
N ASP A 484 15.62 18.15 -15.12
CA ASP A 484 15.92 17.15 -16.14
C ASP A 484 17.18 17.61 -16.92
N PRO A 485 18.25 16.80 -16.95
CA PRO A 485 19.50 17.19 -17.60
C PRO A 485 19.49 17.08 -19.13
N TYR A 486 18.50 16.42 -19.74
CA TYR A 486 18.46 16.16 -21.20
C TYR A 486 17.47 17.05 -21.96
N GLY A 487 16.58 17.75 -21.25
CA GLY A 487 15.52 18.56 -21.84
C GLY A 487 14.21 18.37 -21.07
N SER A 488 13.06 18.68 -21.67
CA SER A 488 11.78 18.54 -20.98
C SER A 488 10.93 17.42 -21.54
N LEU A 489 10.46 16.53 -20.68
CA LEU A 489 9.39 15.57 -21.03
C LEU A 489 8.15 16.27 -21.60
N ASN A 490 7.82 17.46 -21.09
CA ASN A 490 6.63 18.22 -21.50
C ASN A 490 6.63 18.60 -22.99
N ASP A 491 7.81 18.79 -23.58
CA ASP A 491 7.97 19.03 -25.01
C ASP A 491 8.50 17.80 -25.78
N ARG A 492 8.48 16.63 -25.13
CA ARG A 492 9.01 15.36 -25.65
C ARG A 492 10.48 15.46 -26.05
N TYR A 493 11.28 16.25 -25.34
CA TYR A 493 12.70 16.49 -25.60
C TYR A 493 12.95 17.08 -27.00
N THR A 494 12.04 17.92 -27.49
CA THR A 494 12.18 18.59 -28.78
C THR A 494 12.53 20.08 -28.64
N GLY A 495 12.40 20.63 -27.43
CA GLY A 495 12.72 22.02 -27.12
C GLY A 495 14.18 22.26 -26.76
N ALA A 496 14.45 23.46 -26.24
CA ALA A 496 15.75 23.82 -25.69
C ALA A 496 16.04 23.00 -24.42
N VAL A 497 17.29 22.62 -24.20
CA VAL A 497 17.68 21.77 -23.04
C VAL A 497 17.32 22.44 -21.70
N GLU A 498 17.37 23.78 -21.65
CA GLU A 498 17.00 24.59 -20.51
C GLU A 498 15.53 24.43 -20.11
N ASN A 499 14.66 23.90 -20.97
CA ASN A 499 13.28 23.56 -20.61
C ASN A 499 13.22 22.46 -19.55
N GLY A 500 14.30 21.70 -19.33
CA GLY A 500 14.46 20.75 -18.24
C GLY A 500 14.79 21.39 -16.89
N LYS A 501 15.20 22.66 -16.85
CA LYS A 501 15.59 23.37 -15.62
C LYS A 501 14.37 23.82 -14.82
N GLY A 502 14.02 23.07 -13.78
CA GLY A 502 12.85 23.37 -12.96
C GLY A 502 11.52 23.10 -13.69
N ALA A 503 11.49 22.12 -14.59
CA ALA A 503 10.27 21.69 -15.25
C ALA A 503 9.26 21.15 -14.22
N ILE A 504 7.97 21.23 -14.53
CA ILE A 504 6.91 20.65 -13.69
C ILE A 504 6.40 19.41 -14.42
N TYR A 505 6.56 18.24 -13.80
CA TYR A 505 6.00 16.98 -14.29
C TYR A 505 4.86 16.58 -13.37
N SER A 506 3.69 16.33 -13.96
CA SER A 506 2.49 16.04 -13.19
C SER A 506 2.60 14.70 -12.47
N GLN A 507 1.89 14.54 -11.36
CA GLN A 507 1.79 13.24 -10.69
C GLN A 507 1.25 12.17 -11.64
N TYR A 508 0.32 12.54 -12.53
CA TYR A 508 -0.19 11.64 -13.57
C TYR A 508 0.93 11.12 -14.48
N GLU A 509 1.77 12.00 -15.03
CA GLU A 509 2.90 11.57 -15.86
C GLU A 509 3.88 10.67 -15.09
N MET A 510 4.14 10.99 -13.82
CA MET A 510 5.05 10.21 -12.98
C MET A 510 4.47 8.84 -12.61
N THR A 511 3.17 8.71 -12.42
CA THR A 511 2.53 7.42 -12.14
C THR A 511 2.83 6.40 -13.24
N TYR A 512 2.74 6.84 -14.50
CA TYR A 512 2.94 5.94 -15.63
C TYR A 512 4.39 5.84 -16.10
N ARG A 513 5.25 6.82 -15.79
CA ARG A 513 6.65 6.81 -16.25
C ARG A 513 7.66 6.43 -15.20
N TRP A 514 7.35 6.59 -13.92
CA TRP A 514 8.27 6.28 -12.83
C TRP A 514 7.81 5.04 -12.06
N THR A 515 6.54 4.98 -11.69
CA THR A 515 5.92 3.82 -11.00
C THR A 515 5.09 2.98 -11.98
N ALA A 516 5.62 2.78 -13.20
CA ALA A 516 4.90 2.18 -14.32
C ALA A 516 4.39 0.75 -14.04
N GLU A 517 5.08 0.02 -13.14
CA GLU A 517 4.75 -1.35 -12.74
C GLU A 517 3.84 -1.40 -11.49
N GLY A 518 3.53 -0.25 -10.89
CA GLY A 518 2.65 -0.11 -9.72
C GLY A 518 3.27 0.73 -8.60
N PRO A 519 2.52 0.99 -7.51
CA PRO A 519 3.08 1.63 -6.31
C PRO A 519 4.27 0.85 -5.75
N GLY A 520 5.30 1.56 -5.27
CA GLY A 520 6.50 0.93 -4.71
C GLY A 520 7.40 0.25 -5.75
N THR A 521 7.32 0.64 -7.03
CA THR A 521 8.23 0.16 -8.09
C THR A 521 9.15 1.25 -8.63
N GLY A 522 9.18 2.42 -7.98
CA GLY A 522 9.92 3.59 -8.43
C GLY A 522 11.42 3.40 -8.25
N TRP A 523 12.18 3.67 -9.31
CA TRP A 523 13.64 3.64 -9.26
C TRP A 523 14.18 5.00 -8.83
N GLY A 524 15.13 5.02 -7.92
CA GLY A 524 15.74 6.29 -7.51
C GLY A 524 16.91 6.15 -6.55
N ARG A 525 17.55 7.29 -6.29
CA ARG A 525 18.67 7.43 -5.36
C ARG A 525 18.30 8.38 -4.23
N LEU A 526 18.44 7.87 -3.01
CA LEU A 526 18.31 8.65 -1.79
C LEU A 526 19.70 9.05 -1.29
N PHE A 527 19.81 10.23 -0.68
CA PHE A 527 21.07 10.79 -0.20
C PHE A 527 21.10 10.87 1.32
N GLN A 528 22.27 10.59 1.90
CA GLN A 528 22.54 10.66 3.33
C GLN A 528 23.70 11.66 3.53
N PRO A 529 23.41 12.99 3.51
CA PRO A 529 24.41 14.05 3.51
C PRO A 529 25.23 14.18 4.80
#